data_AF-A0A2H8TJR3-F1
#
_entry.id   AF-A0A2H8TJR3-F1
#
_cell.length_a   1.000
_cell.length_b   1.000
_cell.length_c   1.000
_cell.angle_alpha   90.00
_cell.angle_beta   90.00
_cell.angle_gamma   90.00
#
_symmetry.space_group_name_H-M   'P 1'
#
loop_
_entity.id
_entity.type
_entity.pdbx_description
1 polymer ?
#
loop_
_entity_poly.entity_id
_entity_poly.type
_entity_poly.pdbx_seq_one_letter_code
_entity_poly.pdbx_strand_id
1 'polypeptide(L)'
;MSTSSFIVNLFILKDILSTINILCQMLQEKNATLGKAAILIKGVLQTFENDKSTLAFNNLWLEIQDFAKDYNINFNVPFQTQRLKQIKREPNRLIDFVLTTATGAEEPNEVDNATAEHYFRVNAYFKVLDSIIVNMKKRFCTESLEMAESIDNFFKLNIEKSKFFIDHYKDLLDVNCYNLKSEITVVKNYLTLTTGKDDISLEDLKTFIVKNVYPNIYKLLQVALTLPISSATCERSFSAMRRIKTWMRSTMVENRFNDLSILNIEKDLAKKINNNDIVNAFSNKNRYIVLK
;
A
#
# COMPACT_ATOMS: atom_id res chain seq x y z
N MET A 1 7.92 -25.06 12.89
CA MET A 1 7.57 -23.97 13.83
C MET A 1 7.07 -24.61 15.10
N SER A 2 7.61 -24.22 16.27
CA SER A 2 6.98 -24.60 17.54
C SER A 2 5.57 -24.01 17.58
N THR A 3 4.60 -24.78 18.07
CA THR A 3 3.20 -24.33 18.23
C THR A 3 3.11 -23.01 19.01
N SER A 4 4.00 -22.83 19.99
CA SER A 4 4.16 -21.60 20.77
C SER A 4 4.51 -20.37 19.91
N SER A 5 5.48 -20.48 18.99
CA SER A 5 5.89 -19.36 18.14
C SER A 5 4.81 -18.95 17.14
N PHE A 6 4.01 -19.91 16.66
CA PHE A 6 2.90 -19.62 15.74
C PHE A 6 1.81 -18.80 16.44
N ILE A 7 1.45 -19.17 17.66
CA ILE A 7 0.39 -18.50 18.43
C ILE A 7 0.79 -17.07 18.78
N VAL A 8 2.00 -16.87 19.29
CA VAL A 8 2.51 -15.52 19.60
C VAL A 8 2.45 -14.61 18.37
N ASN A 9 2.92 -15.10 17.22
CA ASN A 9 2.88 -14.34 15.97
C ASN A 9 1.44 -14.07 15.50
N LEU A 10 0.51 -15.01 15.72
CA LEU A 10 -0.90 -14.84 15.36
C LEU A 10 -1.56 -13.73 16.18
N PHE A 11 -1.32 -13.67 17.48
CA PHE A 11 -1.84 -12.61 18.34
C PHE A 11 -1.27 -11.24 17.96
N ILE A 12 0.05 -11.16 17.74
CA ILE A 12 0.71 -9.94 17.26
C ILE A 12 0.10 -9.48 15.93
N LEU A 13 -0.07 -10.41 14.98
CA LEU A 13 -0.67 -10.09 13.68
C LEU A 13 -2.13 -9.68 13.81
N LYS A 14 -2.91 -10.32 14.68
CA LYS A 14 -4.32 -10.00 14.90
C LYS A 14 -4.47 -8.55 15.37
N ASP A 15 -3.69 -8.13 16.35
CA ASP A 15 -3.74 -6.79 16.91
C ASP A 15 -3.39 -5.73 15.84
N ILE A 16 -2.25 -5.93 15.18
CA ILE A 16 -1.78 -5.08 14.08
C ILE A 16 -2.77 -5.03 12.91
N LEU A 17 -3.32 -6.17 12.49
CA LEU A 17 -4.27 -6.23 11.39
C LEU A 17 -5.58 -5.55 11.76
N SER A 18 -5.99 -5.58 13.03
CA SER A 18 -7.21 -4.92 13.48
C SER A 18 -7.12 -3.41 13.35
N THR A 19 -5.97 -2.81 13.70
CA THR A 19 -5.73 -1.36 13.55
C THR A 19 -5.58 -0.97 12.08
N ILE A 20 -4.87 -1.77 11.27
CA ILE A 20 -4.76 -1.55 9.81
C ILE A 20 -6.13 -1.65 9.13
N ASN A 21 -6.99 -2.57 9.57
CA ASN A 21 -8.29 -2.80 8.94
C ASN A 21 -9.18 -1.55 8.97
N ILE A 22 -9.10 -0.72 10.00
CA ILE A 22 -9.81 0.58 10.08
C ILE A 22 -9.41 1.47 8.91
N LEU A 23 -8.10 1.60 8.66
CA LEU A 23 -7.58 2.35 7.52
C LEU A 23 -7.98 1.72 6.19
N CYS A 24 -7.91 0.39 6.07
CA CYS A 24 -8.30 -0.32 4.86
C CYS A 24 -9.78 -0.09 4.51
N GLN A 25 -10.68 -0.14 5.48
CA GLN A 25 -12.11 0.08 5.25
C GLN A 25 -12.37 1.49 4.72
N MET A 26 -11.76 2.52 5.35
CA MET A 26 -11.89 3.89 4.86
C MET A 26 -11.34 4.03 3.43
N LEU A 27 -10.16 3.46 3.13
CA LEU A 27 -9.56 3.53 1.78
C LEU A 27 -10.35 2.75 0.71
N GLN A 28 -11.25 1.85 1.12
CA GLN A 28 -12.10 1.07 0.23
C GLN A 28 -13.45 1.75 -0.07
N GLU A 29 -13.81 2.82 0.64
CA GLU A 29 -15.04 3.54 0.36
C GLU A 29 -14.99 4.23 -1.01
N LYS A 30 -16.13 4.24 -1.72
CA LYS A 30 -16.22 4.81 -3.07
C LYS A 30 -15.98 6.31 -3.14
N ASN A 31 -16.21 7.02 -2.02
CA ASN A 31 -16.08 8.47 -1.90
C ASN A 31 -14.85 8.88 -1.08
N ALA A 32 -13.98 7.92 -0.73
CA ALA A 32 -12.78 8.20 0.02
C ALA A 32 -11.74 8.91 -0.84
N THR A 33 -11.26 10.03 -0.33
CA THR A 33 -10.15 10.75 -0.92
C THR A 33 -8.92 10.65 -0.02
N LEU A 34 -7.74 10.65 -0.62
CA LEU A 34 -6.50 10.45 0.14
C LEU A 34 -6.23 11.63 1.10
N GLY A 35 -6.70 12.84 0.81
CA GLY A 35 -6.60 13.97 1.73
C GLY A 35 -7.48 13.81 2.99
N LYS A 36 -8.70 13.28 2.86
CA LYS A 36 -9.51 12.88 4.03
C LYS A 36 -8.85 11.76 4.83
N ALA A 37 -8.22 10.83 4.12
CA ALA A 37 -7.53 9.70 4.74
C ALA A 37 -6.22 10.10 5.46
N ALA A 38 -5.60 11.23 5.11
CA ALA A 38 -4.31 11.66 5.64
C ALA A 38 -4.30 11.76 7.18
N ILE A 39 -5.38 12.28 7.78
CA ILE A 39 -5.51 12.39 9.23
C ILE A 39 -5.56 11.01 9.88
N LEU A 40 -6.34 10.09 9.31
CA LEU A 40 -6.45 8.73 9.82
C LEU A 40 -5.13 7.96 9.66
N ILE A 41 -4.42 8.12 8.54
CA ILE A 41 -3.09 7.54 8.32
C ILE A 41 -2.11 8.01 9.40
N LYS A 42 -2.08 9.32 9.68
CA LYS A 42 -1.26 9.89 10.76
C LYS A 42 -1.67 9.34 12.12
N GLY A 43 -2.98 9.17 12.37
CA GLY A 43 -3.51 8.54 13.57
C GLY A 43 -3.04 7.09 13.73
N VAL A 44 -3.10 6.28 12.68
CA VAL A 44 -2.65 4.88 12.68
C VAL A 44 -1.13 4.77 12.85
N LEU A 45 -0.36 5.68 12.26
CA LEU A 45 1.08 5.75 12.52
C LEU A 45 1.37 6.08 13.99
N GLN A 46 0.63 7.03 14.57
CA GLN A 46 0.78 7.39 15.98
C GLN A 46 0.39 6.23 16.91
N THR A 47 -0.65 5.45 16.59
CA THR A 47 -1.02 4.27 17.38
C THR A 47 0.12 3.26 17.37
N PHE A 48 0.70 2.95 16.20
CA PHE A 48 1.84 2.03 16.13
C PHE A 48 3.10 2.53 16.85
N GLU A 49 3.33 3.84 16.86
CA GLU A 49 4.43 4.44 17.62
C GLU A 49 4.20 4.33 19.14
N ASN A 50 2.96 4.49 19.59
CA ASN A 50 2.60 4.30 21.00
C ASN A 50 2.64 2.81 21.42
N ASP A 51 2.25 1.91 20.52
CA ASP A 51 2.26 0.46 20.72
C ASP A 51 3.68 -0.11 20.77
N LYS A 52 4.69 0.66 20.34
CA LYS A 52 6.12 0.34 20.54
C LYS A 52 6.54 0.41 22.03
N SER A 53 5.63 0.74 22.94
CA SER A 53 5.90 0.73 24.38
C SER A 53 6.02 -0.69 24.96
N THR A 54 6.85 -0.83 25.99
CA THR A 54 6.97 -2.06 26.79
C THR A 54 5.63 -2.53 27.35
N LEU A 55 4.77 -1.57 27.74
CA LEU A 55 3.50 -1.83 28.41
C LEU A 55 2.47 -2.47 27.47
N ALA A 56 2.41 -2.01 26.22
CA ALA A 56 1.52 -2.59 25.22
C ALA A 56 1.86 -4.07 24.95
N PHE A 57 3.16 -4.38 24.82
CA PHE A 57 3.61 -5.77 24.67
C PHE A 57 3.27 -6.61 25.91
N ASN A 58 3.42 -6.08 27.12
CA ASN A 58 3.12 -6.83 28.34
C ASN A 58 1.63 -7.18 28.45
N ASN A 59 0.72 -6.27 28.08
CA ASN A 59 -0.72 -6.55 28.05
C ASN A 59 -1.05 -7.65 27.03
N LEU A 60 -0.47 -7.56 25.83
CA LEU A 60 -0.64 -8.57 24.78
C LEU A 60 -0.05 -9.93 25.23
N TRP A 61 1.08 -9.90 25.94
CA TRP A 61 1.71 -11.09 26.50
C TRP A 61 0.86 -11.75 27.59
N LEU A 62 0.16 -10.98 28.42
CA LEU A 62 -0.80 -11.52 29.40
C LEU A 62 -1.96 -12.23 28.69
N GLU A 63 -2.52 -11.64 27.63
CA GLU A 63 -3.58 -12.31 26.84
C GLU A 63 -3.08 -13.61 26.21
N ILE A 64 -1.85 -13.62 25.70
CA ILE A 64 -1.19 -14.82 25.16
C ILE A 64 -0.99 -15.87 26.26
N GLN A 65 -0.61 -15.45 27.48
CA GLN A 65 -0.42 -16.35 28.62
C GLN A 65 -1.74 -16.95 29.09
N ASP A 66 -2.81 -16.17 29.15
CA ASP A 66 -4.14 -16.66 29.54
C ASP A 66 -4.69 -17.64 28.49
N PHE A 67 -4.55 -17.31 27.20
CA PHE A 67 -4.88 -18.24 26.12
C PHE A 67 -4.06 -19.54 26.20
N ALA A 68 -2.77 -19.46 26.53
CA ALA A 68 -1.97 -20.67 26.66
C ALA A 68 -2.32 -21.53 27.87
N LYS A 69 -2.77 -20.91 28.97
CA LYS A 69 -3.32 -21.64 30.13
C LYS A 69 -4.60 -22.38 29.75
N ASP A 70 -5.51 -21.73 29.03
CA ASP A 70 -6.78 -22.32 28.61
C ASP A 70 -6.61 -23.55 27.70
N TYR A 71 -5.57 -23.54 26.86
CA TYR A 71 -5.31 -24.60 25.87
C TYR A 71 -4.12 -25.52 26.22
N ASN A 72 -3.55 -25.44 27.45
CA ASN A 72 -2.41 -26.23 27.92
C ASN A 72 -1.18 -26.21 26.97
N ILE A 73 -0.76 -25.02 26.53
CA ILE A 73 0.32 -24.87 25.54
C ILE A 73 1.63 -24.49 26.25
N ASN A 74 2.65 -25.36 26.13
CA ASN A 74 3.97 -25.07 26.69
C ASN A 74 4.74 -24.02 25.86
N PHE A 75 5.07 -22.88 26.48
CA PHE A 75 5.99 -21.89 25.91
C PHE A 75 7.44 -22.33 26.08
N ASN A 76 7.93 -23.18 25.18
CA ASN A 76 9.37 -23.34 25.03
C ASN A 76 9.90 -22.21 24.15
N VAL A 77 10.96 -21.53 24.61
CA VAL A 77 11.75 -20.61 23.78
C VAL A 77 12.18 -21.41 22.54
N PRO A 78 11.95 -20.92 21.32
CA PRO A 78 12.24 -21.70 20.11
C PRO A 78 13.73 -22.05 19.90
N PHE A 79 14.62 -21.69 20.82
CA PHE A 79 16.08 -21.75 20.65
C PHE A 79 16.88 -22.44 21.76
N GLN A 80 16.27 -23.17 22.70
CA GLN A 80 17.08 -23.88 23.71
C GLN A 80 17.94 -25.02 23.11
N THR A 81 17.78 -25.33 21.82
CA THR A 81 18.60 -26.31 21.09
C THR A 81 19.09 -25.77 19.74
N GLN A 82 19.75 -24.61 19.70
CA GLN A 82 20.62 -24.28 18.58
C GLN A 82 22.05 -24.14 19.09
N ARG A 83 22.95 -24.94 18.50
CA ARG A 83 24.40 -24.93 18.74
C ARG A 83 24.85 -23.51 19.03
N LEU A 84 25.40 -23.29 20.23
CA LEU A 84 26.09 -22.06 20.61
C LEU A 84 26.91 -21.61 19.40
N LYS A 85 26.56 -20.45 18.83
CA LYS A 85 27.41 -19.81 17.82
C LYS A 85 28.82 -19.82 18.40
N GLN A 86 29.78 -20.38 17.69
CA GLN A 86 31.16 -20.40 18.14
C GLN A 86 31.62 -18.94 18.18
N ILE A 87 31.66 -18.37 19.38
CA ILE A 87 32.02 -16.97 19.59
C ILE A 87 33.44 -16.82 19.06
N LYS A 88 33.62 -15.93 18.07
CA LYS A 88 34.96 -15.59 17.60
C LYS A 88 35.62 -14.81 18.72
N ARG A 89 36.56 -15.46 19.40
CA ARG A 89 37.40 -14.80 20.40
C ARG A 89 38.57 -14.13 19.69
N GLU A 90 39.05 -13.04 20.27
CA GLU A 90 40.31 -12.47 19.83
C GLU A 90 41.42 -13.54 19.92
N PRO A 91 42.33 -13.60 18.93
CA PRO A 91 43.43 -14.54 18.99
C PRO A 91 44.38 -14.17 20.15
N ASN A 92 44.76 -15.15 20.97
CA ASN A 92 45.53 -14.94 22.22
C ASN A 92 46.80 -14.09 22.07
N ARG A 93 47.38 -14.02 20.87
CA ARG A 93 48.59 -13.23 20.59
C ARG A 93 48.35 -11.72 20.58
N LEU A 94 47.11 -11.27 20.45
CA LEU A 94 46.75 -9.85 20.33
C LEU A 94 46.20 -9.25 21.63
N ILE A 95 46.04 -10.03 22.69
CA ILE A 95 45.42 -9.61 23.97
C ILE A 95 46.21 -8.46 24.63
N ASP A 96 47.55 -8.49 24.55
CA ASP A 96 48.42 -7.50 25.22
C ASP A 96 48.74 -6.27 24.36
N PHE A 97 48.17 -6.16 23.15
CA PHE A 97 48.45 -5.06 22.22
C PHE A 97 47.25 -4.11 22.10
N VAL A 98 47.53 -2.81 22.12
CA VAL A 98 46.50 -1.79 21.82
C VAL A 98 46.26 -1.78 20.31
N LEU A 99 45.10 -2.25 19.89
CA LEU A 99 44.69 -2.29 18.49
C LEU A 99 43.88 -1.05 18.12
N THR A 100 44.20 -0.44 16.98
CA THR A 100 43.47 0.71 16.43
C THR A 100 42.33 0.33 15.50
N THR A 101 42.17 -0.98 15.22
CA THR A 101 41.14 -1.53 14.32
C THR A 101 40.40 -2.67 15.02
N ALA A 102 39.10 -2.78 14.75
CA ALA A 102 38.27 -3.81 15.37
C ALA A 102 38.68 -5.21 14.87
N THR A 103 39.26 -6.02 15.76
CA THR A 103 39.29 -7.47 15.60
C THR A 103 37.84 -7.93 15.67
N GLY A 104 37.36 -8.71 14.70
CA GLY A 104 35.97 -9.20 14.65
C GLY A 104 35.59 -10.18 15.77
N ALA A 105 36.13 -9.97 16.97
CA ALA A 105 35.74 -10.61 18.20
C ALA A 105 34.37 -10.09 18.62
N GLU A 106 33.43 -11.01 18.81
CA GLU A 106 32.12 -10.68 19.34
C GLU A 106 32.17 -10.85 20.86
N GLU A 107 31.89 -9.80 21.63
CA GLU A 107 31.61 -9.97 23.05
C GLU A 107 30.37 -10.88 23.20
N PRO A 108 30.36 -11.81 24.16
CA PRO A 108 29.15 -12.57 24.45
C PRO A 108 28.05 -11.57 24.80
N ASN A 109 27.09 -11.36 23.90
CA ASN A 109 25.87 -10.66 24.28
C ASN A 109 25.31 -11.44 25.48
N GLU A 110 25.19 -10.78 26.64
CA GLU A 110 24.54 -11.30 27.85
C GLU A 110 23.03 -11.53 27.60
N VAL A 111 22.68 -12.41 26.65
CA VAL A 111 21.30 -12.86 26.39
C VAL A 111 21.05 -14.22 27.04
N ASP A 112 21.95 -14.67 27.91
CA ASP A 112 21.88 -15.98 28.56
C ASP A 112 20.79 -16.07 29.64
N ASN A 113 19.94 -15.06 29.82
CA ASN A 113 18.72 -15.11 30.65
C ASN A 113 17.52 -14.38 30.03
N ALA A 114 17.35 -14.37 28.70
CA ALA A 114 16.14 -13.81 28.09
C ALA A 114 14.95 -14.78 28.27
N THR A 115 14.05 -14.49 29.22
CA THR A 115 12.71 -15.09 29.31
C THR A 115 12.07 -15.15 27.92
N ALA A 116 11.25 -16.18 27.63
CA ALA A 116 10.54 -16.31 26.35
C ALA A 116 9.88 -15.00 25.89
N GLU A 117 9.33 -14.25 26.85
CA GLU A 117 8.80 -12.90 26.72
C GLU A 117 9.78 -11.92 26.06
N HIS A 118 10.99 -11.78 26.59
CA HIS A 118 12.01 -10.88 26.05
C HIS A 118 12.45 -11.29 24.64
N TYR A 119 12.57 -12.60 24.38
CA TYR A 119 12.90 -13.11 23.05
C TYR A 119 11.84 -12.70 22.00
N PHE A 120 10.55 -12.96 22.28
CA PHE A 120 9.47 -12.64 21.33
C PHE A 120 9.26 -11.13 21.20
N ARG A 121 9.46 -10.37 22.28
CA ARG A 121 9.41 -8.91 22.25
C ARG A 121 10.40 -8.29 21.27
N VAL A 122 11.67 -8.68 21.39
CA VAL A 122 12.76 -8.11 20.56
C VAL A 122 12.75 -8.69 19.16
N ASN A 123 12.54 -10.00 19.00
CA ASN A 123 12.72 -10.65 17.72
C ASN A 123 11.46 -10.76 16.85
N ALA A 124 10.26 -10.69 17.44
CA ALA A 124 9.01 -10.72 16.68
C ALA A 124 8.31 -9.36 16.73
N TYR A 125 7.85 -8.93 17.90
CA TYR A 125 6.96 -7.77 18.03
C TYR A 125 7.58 -6.47 17.48
N PHE A 126 8.74 -6.07 17.99
CA PHE A 126 9.38 -4.83 17.52
C PHE A 126 9.82 -4.88 16.07
N LYS A 127 10.31 -6.03 15.57
CA LYS A 127 10.71 -6.16 14.16
C LYS A 127 9.50 -6.04 13.22
N VAL A 128 8.37 -6.64 13.59
CA VAL A 128 7.14 -6.54 12.80
C VAL A 128 6.61 -5.12 12.81
N LEU A 129 6.50 -4.47 13.98
CA LEU A 129 6.06 -3.08 14.08
C LEU A 129 6.96 -2.12 13.32
N ASP A 130 8.29 -2.22 13.50
CA ASP A 130 9.24 -1.34 12.81
C ASP A 130 9.17 -1.54 11.29
N SER A 131 9.03 -2.78 10.82
CA SER A 131 8.84 -3.05 9.40
C SER A 131 7.56 -2.40 8.87
N ILE A 132 6.46 -2.48 9.61
CA ILE A 132 5.18 -1.88 9.22
C ILE A 132 5.27 -0.37 9.22
N ILE A 133 5.82 0.25 10.26
CA ILE A 133 5.99 1.71 10.35
C ILE A 133 6.85 2.22 9.19
N VAL A 134 7.99 1.57 8.90
CA VAL A 134 8.87 1.95 7.79
C VAL A 134 8.14 1.82 6.45
N ASN A 135 7.43 0.72 6.22
CA ASN A 135 6.70 0.51 4.97
C ASN A 135 5.51 1.47 4.83
N MET A 136 4.82 1.79 5.92
CA MET A 136 3.72 2.77 5.94
C MET A 136 4.24 4.18 5.65
N LYS A 137 5.35 4.59 6.27
CA LYS A 137 6.01 5.87 5.99
C LYS A 137 6.52 5.95 4.54
N LYS A 138 7.01 4.83 3.99
CA LYS A 138 7.42 4.75 2.58
C LYS A 138 6.25 4.75 1.60
N ARG A 139 5.11 4.15 1.96
CA ARG A 139 3.90 4.13 1.14
C ARG A 139 3.20 5.49 1.13
N PHE A 140 3.12 6.13 2.30
CA PHE A 140 2.48 7.44 2.50
C PHE A 140 3.56 8.50 2.75
N CYS A 141 4.42 8.72 1.77
CA CYS A 141 5.40 9.79 1.81
C CYS A 141 4.71 11.16 1.94
N THR A 142 5.38 12.13 2.54
CA THR A 142 4.89 13.52 2.68
C THR A 142 4.44 14.08 1.33
N GLU A 143 5.25 13.89 0.29
CA GLU A 143 4.93 14.33 -1.08
C GLU A 143 3.63 13.71 -1.62
N SER A 144 3.40 12.41 -1.36
CA SER A 144 2.18 11.71 -1.82
C SER A 144 0.93 12.20 -1.09
N LEU A 145 1.07 12.58 0.19
CA LEU A 145 -0.02 13.16 0.97
C LEU A 145 -0.30 14.61 0.54
N GLU A 146 0.74 15.41 0.31
CA GLU A 146 0.62 16.78 -0.22
C GLU A 146 -0.03 16.80 -1.60
N MET A 147 0.32 15.85 -2.46
CA MET A 147 -0.30 15.62 -3.76
C MET A 147 -1.81 15.37 -3.62
N ALA A 148 -2.18 14.46 -2.71
CA ALA A 148 -3.57 14.11 -2.47
C ALA A 148 -4.38 15.24 -1.83
N GLU A 149 -3.82 15.94 -0.84
CA GLU A 149 -4.46 17.11 -0.25
C GLU A 149 -4.65 18.20 -1.32
N SER A 150 -3.69 18.38 -2.22
CA SER A 150 -3.79 19.32 -3.34
C SER A 150 -4.90 18.94 -4.32
N ILE A 151 -5.08 17.65 -4.61
CA ILE A 151 -6.17 17.15 -5.48
C ILE A 151 -7.54 17.36 -4.81
N ASP A 152 -7.65 17.11 -3.50
CA ASP A 152 -8.89 17.35 -2.75
C ASP A 152 -9.26 18.83 -2.71
N ASN A 153 -8.26 19.70 -2.56
CA ASN A 153 -8.45 21.14 -2.65
C ASN A 153 -8.81 21.58 -4.08
N PHE A 154 -8.35 20.86 -5.11
CA PHE A 154 -8.68 21.12 -6.50
C PHE A 154 -10.15 20.79 -6.79
N PHE A 155 -10.66 19.68 -6.25
CA PHE A 155 -12.10 19.37 -6.31
C PHE A 155 -12.95 20.43 -5.60
N LYS A 156 -12.41 21.07 -4.56
CA LYS A 156 -13.03 22.25 -3.89
C LYS A 156 -12.80 23.57 -4.63
N LEU A 157 -12.22 23.55 -5.83
CA LEU A 157 -11.91 24.72 -6.65
C LEU A 157 -11.03 25.77 -5.95
N ASN A 158 -10.16 25.34 -5.03
CA ASN A 158 -9.24 26.21 -4.33
C ASN A 158 -7.84 26.18 -4.96
N ILE A 159 -7.49 27.22 -5.70
CA ILE A 159 -6.22 27.31 -6.44
C ILE A 159 -5.02 27.39 -5.50
N GLU A 160 -5.12 28.14 -4.40
CA GLU A 160 -3.96 28.43 -3.55
C GLU A 160 -3.40 27.19 -2.88
N LYS A 161 -4.29 26.29 -2.45
CA LYS A 161 -3.94 25.02 -1.82
C LYS A 161 -3.68 23.89 -2.83
N SER A 162 -3.99 24.11 -4.11
CA SER A 162 -3.81 23.12 -5.18
C SER A 162 -2.57 23.37 -6.03
N LYS A 163 -1.73 24.35 -5.65
CA LYS A 163 -0.54 24.74 -6.42
C LYS A 163 0.40 23.57 -6.71
N PHE A 164 0.65 22.72 -5.70
CA PHE A 164 1.55 21.58 -5.87
C PHE A 164 1.08 20.63 -6.99
N PHE A 165 -0.24 20.41 -7.10
CA PHE A 165 -0.81 19.60 -8.19
C PHE A 165 -0.74 20.29 -9.55
N ILE A 166 -1.07 21.58 -9.60
CA ILE A 166 -1.05 22.34 -10.83
C ILE A 166 0.39 22.46 -11.36
N ASP A 167 1.35 22.79 -10.50
CA ASP A 167 2.75 22.95 -10.87
C ASP A 167 3.39 21.63 -11.33
N HIS A 168 2.95 20.49 -10.79
CA HIS A 168 3.46 19.18 -11.22
C HIS A 168 3.01 18.81 -12.65
N TYR A 169 1.79 19.18 -13.04
CA TYR A 169 1.21 18.78 -14.32
C TYR A 169 1.12 19.90 -15.38
N LYS A 170 1.41 21.15 -15.03
CA LYS A 170 1.26 22.30 -15.95
C LYS A 170 2.07 22.15 -17.24
N ASP A 171 3.32 21.70 -17.13
CA ASP A 171 4.25 21.62 -18.27
C ASP A 171 3.91 20.43 -19.17
N LEU A 172 3.42 19.34 -18.58
CA LEU A 172 3.03 18.14 -19.31
C LEU A 172 1.71 18.32 -20.08
N LEU A 173 0.77 19.07 -19.51
CA LEU A 173 -0.56 19.28 -20.10
C LEU A 173 -0.68 20.59 -20.90
N ASP A 174 0.38 21.41 -20.93
CA ASP A 174 0.39 22.76 -21.49
C ASP A 174 -0.80 23.58 -20.96
N VAL A 175 -0.84 23.71 -19.62
CA VAL A 175 -1.91 24.41 -18.90
C VAL A 175 -1.46 25.81 -18.56
N ASN A 176 -2.20 26.81 -19.06
CA ASN A 176 -1.93 28.20 -18.71
C ASN A 176 -2.54 28.55 -17.34
N CYS A 177 -1.68 28.84 -16.35
CA CYS A 177 -2.08 29.17 -14.99
C CYS A 177 -3.02 30.39 -14.89
N TYR A 178 -2.90 31.37 -15.80
CA TYR A 178 -3.76 32.54 -15.81
C TYR A 178 -5.19 32.17 -16.25
N ASN A 179 -5.31 31.40 -17.33
CA ASN A 179 -6.59 30.91 -17.84
C ASN A 179 -7.24 29.92 -16.86
N LEU A 180 -6.43 29.07 -16.21
CA LEU A 180 -6.93 28.20 -15.17
C LEU A 180 -7.55 29.00 -14.01
N LYS A 181 -6.91 30.08 -13.59
CA LYS A 181 -7.42 30.93 -12.50
C LYS A 181 -8.76 31.58 -12.86
N SER A 182 -8.89 32.09 -14.09
CA SER A 182 -10.14 32.66 -14.55
C SER A 182 -11.23 31.59 -14.70
N GLU A 183 -10.92 30.45 -15.32
CA GLU A 183 -11.85 29.31 -15.46
C GLU A 183 -12.39 28.87 -14.09
N ILE A 184 -11.52 28.67 -13.10
CA ILE A 184 -11.93 28.20 -11.76
C ILE A 184 -12.81 29.24 -11.05
N THR A 185 -12.51 30.53 -11.21
CA THR A 185 -13.30 31.60 -10.62
C THR A 185 -14.71 31.65 -11.23
N VAL A 186 -14.80 31.50 -12.56
CA VAL A 186 -16.08 31.46 -13.28
C VAL A 186 -16.89 30.24 -12.87
N VAL A 187 -16.28 29.05 -12.83
CA VAL A 187 -16.95 27.82 -12.39
C VAL A 187 -17.45 27.95 -10.96
N LYS A 188 -16.64 28.51 -10.05
CA LYS A 188 -17.03 28.72 -8.65
C LYS A 188 -18.26 29.63 -8.54
N ASN A 189 -18.27 30.76 -9.23
CA ASN A 189 -19.41 31.68 -9.22
C ASN A 189 -20.65 31.08 -9.89
N TYR A 190 -20.47 30.26 -10.92
CA TYR A 190 -21.57 29.58 -11.58
C TYR A 190 -22.23 28.53 -10.67
N LEU A 191 -21.41 27.76 -9.94
CA LEU A 191 -21.89 26.74 -9.00
C LEU A 191 -22.62 27.35 -7.80
N THR A 192 -22.14 28.48 -7.26
CA THR A 192 -22.83 29.17 -6.17
C THR A 192 -24.21 29.68 -6.61
N LEU A 193 -24.33 30.19 -7.84
CA LEU A 193 -25.60 30.64 -8.41
C LEU A 193 -26.58 29.51 -8.70
N THR A 194 -26.08 28.34 -9.10
CA THR A 194 -26.93 27.22 -9.54
C THR A 194 -27.41 26.34 -8.37
N THR A 195 -26.54 26.11 -7.38
CA THR A 195 -26.75 25.05 -6.37
C THR A 195 -27.09 25.61 -4.98
N GLY A 196 -26.77 26.88 -4.71
CA GLY A 196 -26.98 27.51 -3.39
C GLY A 196 -26.24 26.82 -2.23
N LYS A 197 -25.30 25.91 -2.53
CA LYS A 197 -24.50 25.14 -1.58
C LYS A 197 -23.02 25.36 -1.86
N ASP A 198 -22.25 25.53 -0.79
CA ASP A 198 -20.79 25.69 -0.88
C ASP A 198 -20.05 24.36 -1.11
N ASP A 199 -20.70 23.22 -0.85
CA ASP A 199 -20.09 21.89 -0.95
C ASP A 199 -20.40 21.27 -2.32
N ILE A 200 -19.39 21.26 -3.19
CA ILE A 200 -19.48 20.83 -4.59
C ILE A 200 -19.24 19.32 -4.64
N SER A 201 -20.20 18.56 -5.17
CA SER A 201 -20.00 17.12 -5.38
C SER A 201 -19.21 16.84 -6.67
N LEU A 202 -18.49 15.72 -6.70
CA LEU A 202 -17.72 15.32 -7.88
C LEU A 202 -18.63 15.00 -9.09
N GLU A 203 -19.85 14.55 -8.84
CA GLU A 203 -20.87 14.30 -9.85
C GLU A 203 -21.25 15.60 -10.57
N ASP A 204 -21.44 16.68 -9.80
CA ASP A 204 -21.73 18.02 -10.33
C ASP A 204 -20.59 18.52 -11.22
N LEU A 205 -19.33 18.36 -10.78
CA LEU A 205 -18.19 18.78 -11.60
C LEU A 205 -18.13 18.06 -12.95
N LYS A 206 -18.49 16.77 -13.00
CA LYS A 206 -18.48 15.99 -14.24
C LYS A 206 -19.54 16.46 -15.24
N THR A 207 -20.73 16.86 -14.76
CA THR A 207 -21.81 17.33 -15.64
C THR A 207 -21.58 18.75 -16.14
N PHE A 208 -20.96 19.61 -15.31
CA PHE A 208 -20.77 21.03 -15.62
C PHE A 208 -19.52 21.34 -16.45
N ILE A 209 -18.43 20.57 -16.31
CA ILE A 209 -17.17 20.87 -16.99
C ILE A 209 -17.22 20.38 -18.44
N VAL A 210 -17.57 21.28 -19.35
CA VAL A 210 -17.52 21.03 -20.79
C VAL A 210 -16.13 21.37 -21.33
N LYS A 211 -15.50 20.41 -22.03
CA LYS A 211 -14.14 20.54 -22.60
C LYS A 211 -13.93 21.80 -23.44
N ASN A 212 -14.94 22.24 -24.18
CA ASN A 212 -14.83 23.41 -25.06
C ASN A 212 -14.84 24.74 -24.30
N VAL A 213 -15.44 24.77 -23.11
CA VAL A 213 -15.59 26.00 -22.31
C VAL A 213 -14.47 26.11 -21.27
N TYR A 214 -14.07 24.99 -20.67
CA TYR A 214 -13.06 24.92 -19.62
C TYR A 214 -11.94 23.93 -19.96
N PRO A 215 -11.11 24.22 -20.98
CA PRO A 215 -10.12 23.28 -21.49
C PRO A 215 -9.03 22.94 -20.46
N ASN A 216 -8.63 23.91 -19.63
CA ASN A 216 -7.55 23.70 -18.65
C ASN A 216 -8.05 22.90 -17.44
N ILE A 217 -9.22 23.25 -16.90
CA ILE A 217 -9.84 22.48 -15.82
C ILE A 217 -10.13 21.05 -16.28
N TYR A 218 -10.66 20.87 -17.49
CA TYR A 218 -10.99 19.55 -18.01
C TYR A 218 -9.77 18.62 -18.08
N LYS A 219 -8.63 19.12 -18.60
CA LYS A 219 -7.37 18.36 -18.64
C LYS A 219 -6.91 17.93 -17.24
N LEU A 220 -6.91 18.85 -16.28
CA LEU A 220 -6.47 18.56 -14.91
C LEU A 220 -7.44 17.66 -14.16
N LEU A 221 -8.75 17.82 -14.37
CA LEU A 221 -9.77 16.94 -13.80
C LEU A 221 -9.59 15.50 -14.29
N GLN A 222 -9.25 15.32 -15.57
CA GLN A 222 -8.95 13.99 -16.13
C GLN A 222 -7.75 13.34 -15.44
N VAL A 223 -6.68 14.11 -15.17
CA VAL A 223 -5.53 13.60 -14.41
C VAL A 223 -5.91 13.29 -12.97
N ALA A 224 -6.60 14.20 -12.29
CA ALA A 224 -7.05 14.01 -10.91
C ALA A 224 -7.90 12.74 -10.74
N LEU A 225 -8.77 12.43 -11.71
CA LEU A 225 -9.63 11.24 -11.70
C LEU A 225 -8.92 9.94 -12.08
N THR A 226 -7.77 10.02 -12.77
CA THR A 226 -7.00 8.83 -13.17
C THR A 226 -5.96 8.44 -12.13
N LEU A 227 -5.62 9.33 -11.19
CA LEU A 227 -4.71 9.02 -10.10
C LEU A 227 -5.32 7.99 -9.14
N PRO A 228 -4.73 6.79 -9.03
CA PRO A 228 -5.28 5.74 -8.19
C PRO A 228 -5.09 6.08 -6.71
N ILE A 229 -6.19 6.21 -5.97
CA ILE A 229 -6.18 6.40 -4.51
C ILE A 229 -5.94 5.08 -3.77
N SER A 230 -6.31 3.93 -4.37
CA SER A 230 -6.16 2.61 -3.76
C SER A 230 -5.71 1.53 -4.74
N SER A 231 -5.06 0.50 -4.20
CA SER A 231 -4.62 -0.70 -4.93
C SER A 231 -5.75 -1.70 -5.20
N ALA A 232 -6.98 -1.46 -4.72
CA ALA A 232 -8.07 -2.43 -4.76
C ALA A 232 -8.50 -2.82 -6.19
N THR A 233 -8.37 -1.91 -7.16
CA THR A 233 -8.58 -2.22 -8.59
C THR A 233 -7.49 -3.16 -9.10
N CYS A 234 -6.22 -2.87 -8.78
CA CYS A 234 -5.09 -3.74 -9.13
C CYS A 234 -5.22 -5.14 -8.51
N GLU A 235 -5.66 -5.25 -7.26
CA GLU A 235 -5.86 -6.52 -6.55
C GLU A 235 -6.92 -7.41 -7.23
N ARG A 236 -8.02 -6.82 -7.71
CA ARG A 236 -9.01 -7.54 -8.52
C ARG A 236 -8.42 -8.07 -9.83
N SER A 237 -7.61 -7.27 -10.51
CA SER A 237 -6.90 -7.69 -11.72
C SER A 237 -5.92 -8.82 -11.44
N PHE A 238 -5.12 -8.74 -10.37
CA PHE A 238 -4.22 -9.82 -9.95
C PHE A 238 -4.97 -11.10 -9.57
N SER A 239 -6.14 -11.00 -8.93
CA SER A 239 -6.99 -12.15 -8.64
C SER A 239 -7.54 -12.81 -9.92
N ALA A 240 -7.97 -12.02 -10.91
CA ALA A 240 -8.34 -12.53 -12.23
C ALA A 240 -7.16 -13.24 -12.92
N MET A 241 -5.99 -12.63 -12.88
CA MET A 241 -4.75 -13.13 -13.45
C MET A 241 -4.30 -14.46 -12.78
N ARG A 242 -4.43 -14.57 -11.45
CA ARG A 242 -4.17 -15.81 -10.70
C ARG A 242 -5.11 -16.95 -11.07
N ARG A 243 -6.38 -16.65 -11.41
CA ARG A 243 -7.32 -17.65 -11.93
C ARG A 243 -6.97 -18.13 -13.34
N ILE A 244 -6.34 -17.29 -14.16
CA ILE A 244 -5.89 -17.65 -15.51
C ILE A 244 -4.61 -18.48 -15.46
N LYS A 245 -3.67 -18.10 -14.58
CA LYS A 245 -2.38 -18.78 -14.39
C LYS A 245 -2.51 -19.95 -13.43
N THR A 246 -3.10 -21.05 -13.92
CA THR A 246 -3.20 -22.30 -13.17
C THR A 246 -1.97 -23.19 -13.37
N TRP A 247 -1.76 -24.15 -12.47
CA TRP A 247 -0.64 -25.10 -12.55
C TRP A 247 -0.60 -25.87 -13.88
N MET A 248 -1.77 -26.27 -14.39
CA MET A 248 -1.92 -26.93 -15.71
C MET A 248 -1.58 -26.02 -16.90
N ARG A 249 -1.50 -24.69 -16.69
CA ARG A 249 -1.20 -23.68 -17.70
C ARG A 249 0.16 -23.01 -17.46
N SER A 250 1.04 -23.69 -16.72
CA SER A 250 2.38 -23.19 -16.35
C SER A 250 3.30 -22.93 -17.55
N THR A 251 3.06 -23.59 -18.69
CA THR A 251 3.84 -23.43 -19.94
C THR A 251 3.30 -22.35 -20.88
N MET A 252 2.33 -21.55 -20.44
CA MET A 252 1.71 -20.53 -21.28
C MET A 252 2.65 -19.34 -21.51
N VAL A 253 2.79 -18.93 -22.78
CA VAL A 253 3.60 -17.76 -23.17
C VAL A 253 2.97 -16.46 -22.64
N GLU A 254 3.82 -15.51 -22.22
CA GLU A 254 3.42 -14.23 -21.63
C GLU A 254 2.45 -13.41 -22.51
N ASN A 255 2.64 -13.39 -23.84
CA ASN A 255 1.72 -12.69 -24.75
C ASN A 255 0.29 -13.21 -24.62
N ARG A 256 0.12 -14.54 -24.69
CA ARG A 256 -1.20 -15.19 -24.55
C ARG A 256 -1.80 -14.92 -23.16
N PHE A 257 -0.97 -14.77 -22.14
CA PHE A 257 -1.41 -14.50 -20.78
C PHE A 257 -1.93 -13.09 -20.60
N ASN A 258 -1.22 -12.11 -21.16
CA ASN A 258 -1.66 -10.73 -21.16
C ASN A 258 -2.99 -10.59 -21.92
N ASP A 259 -3.09 -11.16 -23.12
CA ASP A 259 -4.31 -11.12 -23.93
C ASP A 259 -5.53 -11.71 -23.19
N LEU A 260 -5.35 -12.88 -22.56
CA LEU A 260 -6.42 -13.51 -21.78
C LEU A 260 -6.76 -12.76 -20.50
N SER A 261 -5.77 -12.12 -19.88
CA SER A 261 -5.99 -11.30 -18.69
C SER A 261 -6.83 -10.07 -19.04
N ILE A 262 -6.53 -9.40 -20.15
CA ILE A 262 -7.32 -8.28 -20.66
C ILE A 262 -8.76 -8.71 -20.94
N LEU A 263 -8.97 -9.83 -21.65
CA LEU A 263 -10.31 -10.35 -21.94
C LEU A 263 -11.12 -10.68 -20.68
N ASN A 264 -10.47 -11.15 -19.62
CA ASN A 264 -11.15 -11.52 -18.38
C ASN A 264 -11.41 -10.32 -17.46
N ILE A 265 -10.49 -9.34 -17.42
CA ILE A 265 -10.66 -8.09 -16.69
C ILE A 265 -11.78 -7.28 -17.35
N GLU A 266 -11.71 -7.12 -18.67
CA GLU A 266 -12.69 -6.39 -19.49
C GLU A 266 -13.81 -7.30 -20.02
N LYS A 267 -14.27 -8.24 -19.19
CA LYS A 267 -15.28 -9.24 -19.60
C LYS A 267 -16.56 -8.61 -20.14
N ASP A 268 -16.95 -7.45 -19.63
CA ASP A 268 -18.17 -6.75 -20.07
C ASP A 268 -18.01 -6.13 -21.47
N LEU A 269 -16.79 -5.71 -21.84
CA LEU A 269 -16.48 -5.30 -23.20
C LEU A 269 -16.33 -6.53 -24.11
N ALA A 270 -15.66 -7.59 -23.64
CA ALA A 270 -15.46 -8.81 -24.41
C ALA A 270 -16.79 -9.48 -24.82
N LYS A 271 -17.81 -9.44 -23.94
CA LYS A 271 -19.16 -9.93 -24.26
C LYS A 271 -19.87 -9.15 -25.38
N LYS A 272 -19.48 -7.90 -25.63
CA LYS A 272 -20.06 -7.08 -26.71
C LYS A 272 -19.44 -7.38 -28.07
N ILE A 273 -18.32 -8.12 -28.11
CA ILE A 273 -17.67 -8.50 -29.35
C ILE A 273 -18.52 -9.58 -30.05
N ASN A 274 -18.80 -9.39 -31.33
CA ASN A 274 -19.56 -10.35 -32.12
C ASN A 274 -18.69 -11.56 -32.48
N ASN A 275 -19.17 -12.76 -32.19
CA ASN A 275 -18.47 -14.01 -32.48
C ASN A 275 -18.21 -14.18 -33.99
N ASN A 276 -19.10 -13.69 -34.85
CA ASN A 276 -18.93 -13.81 -36.30
C ASN A 276 -17.71 -13.01 -36.80
N ASP A 277 -17.47 -11.84 -36.21
CA ASP A 277 -16.32 -11.01 -36.55
C ASP A 277 -15.01 -11.68 -36.12
N ILE A 278 -15.00 -12.39 -34.98
CA ILE A 278 -13.86 -13.17 -34.51
C ILE A 278 -13.56 -14.32 -35.49
N VAL A 279 -14.59 -15.05 -35.93
CA VAL A 279 -14.43 -16.16 -36.88
C VAL A 279 -13.91 -15.65 -38.23
N ASN A 280 -14.44 -14.55 -38.72
CA ASN A 280 -13.99 -13.92 -39.98
C ASN A 280 -12.54 -13.39 -39.87
N ALA A 281 -12.17 -12.77 -38.75
CA ALA A 281 -10.79 -12.34 -38.52
C ALA A 281 -9.83 -13.53 -38.42
N PHE A 282 -10.27 -14.65 -37.82
CA PHE A 282 -9.49 -15.87 -37.72
C PHE A 282 -9.35 -16.59 -39.07
N SER A 283 -10.40 -16.60 -39.90
CA SER A 283 -10.34 -17.20 -41.24
C SER A 283 -9.40 -16.45 -42.18
N ASN A 284 -9.34 -15.12 -42.05
CA ASN A 284 -8.47 -14.25 -42.86
C ASN A 284 -6.98 -14.29 -42.46
N LYS A 285 -6.62 -14.87 -41.31
CA LYS A 285 -5.20 -15.05 -40.94
C LYS A 285 -4.58 -16.22 -41.69
N ASN A 286 -3.46 -15.97 -42.38
CA ASN A 286 -2.68 -17.00 -43.06
C ASN A 286 -2.27 -18.12 -42.08
N ARG A 287 -2.68 -19.36 -42.39
CA ARG A 287 -2.48 -20.55 -41.55
C ARG A 287 -1.16 -21.27 -41.79
N TYR A 288 -0.27 -20.72 -42.61
CA TYR A 288 1.00 -21.36 -42.93
C TYR A 288 1.95 -21.26 -41.74
N ILE A 289 2.35 -22.42 -41.22
CA ILE A 289 3.48 -22.54 -40.29
C ILE A 289 4.71 -22.24 -41.14
N VAL A 290 5.33 -21.08 -40.93
CA VAL A 290 6.64 -20.78 -41.51
C VAL A 290 7.65 -21.64 -40.76
N LEU A 291 7.97 -22.80 -41.34
CA LEU A 291 9.10 -23.61 -40.89
C LEU A 291 10.37 -22.83 -41.21
N LYS A 292 11.06 -22.39 -40.15
CA LYS A 292 12.41 -21.82 -40.23
C LYS A 292 13.44 -22.92 -40.08
#